data_AF-A0A933J8C2-F1
#
_entry.id   AF-A0A933J8C2-F1
#
_cell.length_a   1.000
_cell.length_b   1.000
_cell.length_c   1.000
_cell.angle_alpha   90.00
_cell.angle_beta   90.00
_cell.angle_gamma   90.00
#
_symmetry.space_group_name_H-M   'P 1'
#
loop_
_entity.id
_entity.type
_entity.pdbx_description
1 polymer ?
#
loop_
_entity_poly.entity_id
_entity_poly.type
_entity_poly.pdbx_seq_one_letter_code
_entity_poly.pdbx_strand_id
1 'polypeptide(L)'
;MQAQSTDAAGAGDARLVNSFANDPGAEELPLAPVPPPAGPAHFAIPGWSGQSGLFLPGTLEFQAGQLAVVLDQVFATWCELFADTVIWQSGVPRLPITPRAGQDLNAYYDRQGLHFFFHADPVTQQTIYTCESSDIVAHECGHAILDAEHPDYWDSLLTETAAFHEAFGDISAILVTLNNPAVRAAILKENAGDLAKSNAVTRIAEQLARGLFNAGKRDAVVSARALRDLADDFSYRDPDQLPPRAPAAKLSSESHSFSRIFSGAFYDLLVGIYEQCLKEDSALVPDVALTQAVNVSGRLLAQGLVLAPKGDAPFKTIAACMFTVNAREFAGQYFGPLRKAFVDRGVLEGGEAETLQQTRGASRTQTSGLGTASGSIGTPRLGVAAAQPGEEIPSQIRQWLQLPQLDFRLLADRLKPDRGRVLHYVAPRELWLKGNDLGVAADAIVAVTDAVAINLDDAGQMLSAHQYTVDRAHETRIRNHVANLIQRGRVYAATQGERIDPAVLMERKQPYYVGFDESGQKRIRRGFIACARH
;
A
#
# COMPACT_ATOMS: atom_id res chain seq x y z
N MET A 1 -16.39 -35.92 -50.98
CA MET A 1 -15.17 -36.20 -50.19
C MET A 1 -14.79 -34.91 -49.48
N GLN A 2 -15.47 -34.59 -48.38
CA GLN A 2 -15.12 -34.92 -46.98
C GLN A 2 -13.84 -34.23 -46.48
N ALA A 3 -14.09 -33.13 -45.78
CA ALA A 3 -13.51 -32.68 -44.51
C ALA A 3 -12.04 -33.03 -44.21
N GLN A 4 -11.19 -32.00 -44.16
CA GLN A 4 -10.03 -31.99 -43.27
C GLN A 4 -10.45 -31.30 -41.97
N SER A 5 -10.45 -32.08 -40.90
CA SER A 5 -10.59 -31.65 -39.53
C SER A 5 -9.41 -30.76 -39.16
N THR A 6 -9.68 -29.52 -38.77
CA THR A 6 -8.77 -28.78 -37.90
C THR A 6 -8.92 -29.38 -36.51
N ASP A 7 -7.94 -30.18 -36.11
CA ASP A 7 -7.81 -30.71 -34.76
C ASP A 7 -7.88 -29.56 -33.75
N ALA A 8 -8.90 -29.65 -32.90
CA ALA A 8 -8.94 -28.96 -31.63
C ALA A 8 -7.76 -29.47 -30.80
N ALA A 9 -6.68 -28.69 -30.75
CA ALA A 9 -5.64 -28.88 -29.75
C ALA A 9 -6.30 -28.81 -28.37
N GLY A 10 -6.28 -29.95 -27.67
CA GLY A 10 -7.08 -30.20 -26.48
C GLY A 10 -6.86 -29.17 -25.38
N ALA A 11 -7.96 -28.64 -24.87
CA ALA A 11 -8.07 -28.22 -23.48
C ALA A 11 -7.83 -29.47 -22.62
N GLY A 12 -6.56 -29.71 -22.27
CA GLY A 12 -6.20 -30.72 -21.28
C GLY A 12 -6.94 -30.40 -19.98
N ASP A 13 -7.54 -31.42 -19.38
CA ASP A 13 -8.28 -31.41 -18.13
C ASP A 13 -7.51 -30.60 -17.07
N ALA A 14 -7.81 -29.31 -16.95
CA ALA A 14 -7.08 -28.39 -16.09
C ALA A 14 -7.41 -28.77 -14.66
N ARG A 15 -6.49 -29.51 -14.02
CA ARG A 15 -6.66 -29.91 -12.63
C ARG A 15 -6.75 -28.63 -11.79
N LEU A 16 -7.87 -28.46 -11.09
CA LEU A 16 -8.19 -27.28 -10.29
C LEU A 16 -7.49 -27.33 -8.91
N VAL A 17 -7.34 -26.16 -8.29
CA VAL A 17 -7.12 -26.00 -6.85
C VAL A 17 -8.36 -25.37 -6.24
N ASN A 18 -8.56 -25.48 -4.93
CA ASN A 18 -9.60 -24.71 -4.24
C ASN A 18 -8.98 -23.55 -3.46
N SER A 19 -9.64 -22.40 -3.51
CA SER A 19 -9.19 -21.16 -2.89
C SER A 19 -10.37 -20.34 -2.37
N PHE A 20 -10.20 -19.67 -1.24
CA PHE A 20 -11.16 -18.69 -0.77
C PHE A 20 -11.02 -17.42 -1.61
N ALA A 21 -12.12 -16.84 -2.06
CA ALA A 21 -12.09 -15.58 -2.82
C ALA A 21 -11.87 -14.34 -1.93
N ASN A 22 -12.09 -14.50 -0.62
CA ASN A 22 -11.93 -13.50 0.42
C ASN A 22 -11.46 -14.19 1.73
N ASP A 23 -11.69 -13.60 2.90
CA ASP A 23 -11.50 -14.26 4.20
C ASP A 23 -12.47 -15.47 4.40
N PRO A 24 -12.04 -16.58 5.02
CA PRO A 24 -12.90 -17.73 5.32
C PRO A 24 -14.12 -17.43 6.20
N GLY A 25 -14.11 -16.30 6.92
CA GLY A 25 -15.20 -15.77 7.73
C GLY A 25 -16.26 -15.00 6.94
N ALA A 26 -16.03 -14.70 5.66
CA ALA A 26 -17.03 -14.17 4.73
C ALA A 26 -17.96 -15.31 4.25
N GLU A 27 -18.92 -15.69 5.08
CA GLU A 27 -19.84 -16.83 4.88
C GLU A 27 -20.58 -16.80 3.53
N GLU A 28 -20.81 -15.61 2.97
CA GLU A 28 -21.39 -15.37 1.66
C GLU A 28 -20.50 -15.76 0.47
N LEU A 29 -19.20 -15.95 0.70
CA LEU A 29 -18.17 -16.20 -0.30
C LEU A 29 -17.45 -17.53 -0.02
N PRO A 30 -18.09 -18.67 -0.35
CA PRO A 30 -17.56 -19.96 -0.01
C PRO A 30 -16.31 -20.30 -0.82
N LEU A 31 -15.57 -21.28 -0.29
CA LEU A 31 -14.44 -21.92 -0.97
C LEU A 31 -14.83 -22.39 -2.38
N ALA A 32 -14.03 -22.01 -3.38
CA ALA A 32 -14.34 -22.30 -4.77
C ALA A 32 -13.16 -23.00 -5.48
N PRO A 33 -13.43 -23.90 -6.42
CA PRO A 33 -12.40 -24.44 -7.29
C PRO A 33 -12.01 -23.41 -8.36
N VAL A 34 -10.71 -23.20 -8.55
CA VAL A 34 -10.11 -22.24 -9.48
C VAL A 34 -8.93 -22.88 -10.23
N PRO A 35 -8.59 -22.38 -11.43
CA PRO A 35 -7.36 -22.78 -12.10
C PRO A 35 -6.14 -22.41 -11.25
N PRO A 36 -5.11 -23.28 -11.17
CA PRO A 36 -3.84 -22.89 -10.56
C PRO A 36 -3.16 -21.80 -11.40
N PRO A 37 -2.28 -20.98 -10.80
CA PRO A 37 -1.45 -20.03 -11.53
C PRO A 37 -0.69 -20.67 -12.69
N ALA A 38 -0.73 -20.03 -13.86
CA ALA A 38 0.00 -20.48 -15.06
C ALA A 38 1.36 -19.78 -15.23
N GLY A 39 1.60 -18.67 -14.52
CA GLY A 39 2.76 -17.80 -14.65
C GLY A 39 4.03 -18.32 -13.97
N PRO A 40 5.17 -17.59 -14.11
CA PRO A 40 6.40 -17.93 -13.41
C PRO A 40 6.22 -17.80 -11.89
N ALA A 41 6.86 -18.69 -11.14
CA ALA A 41 6.80 -18.63 -9.68
C ALA A 41 7.61 -17.43 -9.15
N HIS A 42 6.92 -16.37 -8.70
CA HIS A 42 7.49 -15.19 -8.04
C HIS A 42 7.66 -15.33 -6.52
N PHE A 43 7.18 -16.45 -5.97
CA PHE A 43 7.17 -16.75 -4.55
C PHE A 43 7.72 -18.15 -4.30
N ALA A 44 8.47 -18.32 -3.22
CA ALA A 44 8.95 -19.62 -2.77
C ALA A 44 7.97 -20.15 -1.71
N ILE A 45 6.93 -20.85 -2.18
CA ILE A 45 5.85 -21.39 -1.34
C ILE A 45 6.17 -22.84 -0.97
N PRO A 46 6.32 -23.18 0.32
CA PRO A 46 6.56 -24.55 0.77
C PRO A 46 5.44 -25.49 0.32
N GLY A 47 5.79 -26.63 -0.26
CA GLY A 47 4.84 -27.65 -0.71
C GLY A 47 4.15 -27.34 -2.06
N TRP A 48 4.30 -26.13 -2.59
CA TRP A 48 3.78 -25.80 -3.92
C TRP A 48 4.72 -26.28 -5.01
N SER A 49 4.26 -27.22 -5.83
CA SER A 49 5.00 -27.75 -6.99
C SER A 49 4.21 -27.61 -8.30
N GLY A 50 3.18 -26.76 -8.31
CA GLY A 50 2.17 -26.73 -9.38
C GLY A 50 1.23 -27.94 -9.35
N GLN A 51 1.21 -28.69 -8.25
CA GLN A 51 0.26 -29.79 -8.04
C GLN A 51 -1.14 -29.24 -7.81
N SER A 52 -2.08 -29.75 -8.58
CA SER A 52 -3.49 -29.45 -8.46
C SER A 52 -4.24 -30.50 -7.66
N GLY A 53 -5.29 -30.08 -6.97
CA GLY A 53 -6.16 -30.91 -6.16
C GLY A 53 -7.10 -30.07 -5.31
N LEU A 54 -8.25 -30.64 -4.92
CA LEU A 54 -9.17 -30.00 -3.99
C LEU A 54 -8.90 -30.56 -2.59
N PHE A 55 -8.30 -29.74 -1.73
CA PHE A 55 -7.84 -30.13 -0.40
C PHE A 55 -8.71 -29.51 0.69
N LEU A 56 -8.77 -30.13 1.87
CA LEU A 56 -9.53 -29.56 2.98
C LEU A 56 -8.81 -28.34 3.56
N PRO A 57 -9.52 -27.26 3.93
CA PRO A 57 -8.95 -26.16 4.71
C PRO A 57 -8.22 -26.67 5.96
N GLY A 58 -7.12 -26.03 6.33
CA GLY A 58 -6.24 -26.44 7.42
C GLY A 58 -5.14 -27.45 7.07
N THR A 59 -5.14 -28.05 5.86
CA THR A 59 -4.01 -28.90 5.42
C THR A 59 -2.91 -28.08 4.74
N LEU A 60 -1.69 -28.63 4.69
CA LEU A 60 -0.55 -27.95 4.07
C LEU A 60 -0.73 -27.82 2.54
N GLU A 61 -1.35 -28.80 1.90
CA GLU A 61 -1.64 -28.82 0.48
C GLU A 61 -2.64 -27.73 0.10
N PHE A 62 -3.69 -27.56 0.92
CA PHE A 62 -4.64 -26.46 0.75
C PHE A 62 -3.94 -25.11 0.86
N GLN A 63 -3.16 -24.91 1.93
CA GLN A 63 -2.45 -23.65 2.18
C GLN A 63 -1.47 -23.31 1.05
N ALA A 64 -0.75 -24.29 0.51
CA ALA A 64 0.13 -24.09 -0.63
C ALA A 64 -0.64 -23.64 -1.88
N GLY A 65 -1.80 -24.23 -2.17
CA GLY A 65 -2.65 -23.84 -3.30
C GLY A 65 -3.29 -22.46 -3.13
N GLN A 66 -3.85 -22.19 -1.94
CA GLN A 66 -4.42 -20.89 -1.57
C GLN A 66 -3.38 -19.76 -1.71
N LEU A 67 -2.20 -19.94 -1.12
CA LEU A 67 -1.10 -18.97 -1.23
C LEU A 67 -0.67 -18.77 -2.69
N ALA A 68 -0.57 -19.85 -3.47
CA ALA A 68 -0.17 -19.75 -4.87
C ALA A 68 -1.17 -18.92 -5.68
N VAL A 69 -2.47 -19.18 -5.54
CA VAL A 69 -3.53 -18.45 -6.23
C VAL A 69 -3.53 -16.98 -5.86
N VAL A 70 -3.57 -16.67 -4.56
CA VAL A 70 -3.74 -15.28 -4.10
C VAL A 70 -2.50 -14.46 -4.37
N LEU A 71 -1.31 -14.97 -4.08
CA LEU A 71 -0.06 -14.23 -4.30
C LEU A 71 0.20 -13.94 -5.79
N ASP A 72 -0.11 -14.90 -6.68
CA ASP A 72 -0.03 -14.69 -8.13
C ASP A 72 -0.99 -13.59 -8.60
N GLN A 73 -2.24 -13.61 -8.11
CA GLN A 73 -3.22 -12.57 -8.42
C GLN A 73 -2.79 -11.19 -7.93
N VAL A 74 -2.28 -11.07 -6.71
CA VAL A 74 -1.79 -9.79 -6.16
C VAL A 74 -0.64 -9.26 -7.01
N PHE A 75 0.36 -10.12 -7.29
CA PHE A 75 1.53 -9.74 -8.08
C PHE A 75 1.15 -9.31 -9.50
N ALA A 76 0.32 -10.10 -10.18
CA ALA A 76 -0.16 -9.79 -11.53
C ALA A 76 -0.96 -8.49 -11.58
N THR A 77 -1.88 -8.29 -10.63
CA THR A 77 -2.71 -7.07 -10.53
C THR A 77 -1.82 -5.83 -10.43
N TRP A 78 -0.85 -5.83 -9.51
CA TRP A 78 0.02 -4.66 -9.36
C TRP A 78 0.99 -4.48 -10.54
N CYS A 79 1.51 -5.56 -11.14
CA CYS A 79 2.32 -5.45 -12.35
C CYS A 79 1.53 -4.81 -13.50
N GLU A 80 0.26 -5.18 -13.67
CA GLU A 80 -0.63 -4.56 -14.66
C GLU A 80 -0.89 -3.08 -14.35
N LEU A 81 -1.23 -2.75 -13.10
CA LEU A 81 -1.52 -1.39 -12.67
C LEU A 81 -0.30 -0.46 -12.79
N PHE A 82 0.90 -0.94 -12.44
CA PHE A 82 2.16 -0.22 -12.66
C PHE A 82 2.59 -0.23 -14.14
N ALA A 83 2.09 -1.22 -14.91
CA ALA A 83 2.61 -1.66 -16.21
C ALA A 83 4.13 -1.80 -16.20
N ASP A 84 4.61 -2.51 -15.20
CA ASP A 84 6.01 -2.82 -14.98
C ASP A 84 6.10 -4.12 -14.19
N THR A 85 7.24 -4.79 -14.25
CA THR A 85 7.46 -5.99 -13.43
C THR A 85 8.02 -5.57 -12.07
N VAL A 86 7.34 -5.99 -11.00
CA VAL A 86 7.82 -5.77 -9.64
C VAL A 86 9.09 -6.61 -9.41
N ILE A 87 10.15 -5.96 -8.94
CA ILE A 87 11.39 -6.61 -8.51
C ILE A 87 11.48 -6.47 -7.00
N TRP A 88 11.51 -7.60 -6.27
CA TRP A 88 11.56 -7.59 -4.81
C TRP A 88 12.76 -6.80 -4.29
N GLN A 89 12.54 -5.99 -3.25
CA GLN A 89 13.57 -5.14 -2.65
C GLN A 89 14.81 -5.94 -2.23
N SER A 90 14.64 -7.16 -1.75
CA SER A 90 15.74 -8.04 -1.34
C SER A 90 16.56 -8.60 -2.50
N GLY A 91 16.16 -8.35 -3.75
CA GLY A 91 16.83 -8.80 -4.97
C GLY A 91 16.67 -10.29 -5.26
N VAL A 92 15.93 -11.03 -4.43
CA VAL A 92 15.66 -12.45 -4.66
C VAL A 92 14.66 -12.61 -5.81
N PRO A 93 14.81 -13.63 -6.68
CA PRO A 93 13.85 -13.87 -7.76
C PRO A 93 12.52 -14.42 -7.26
N ARG A 94 12.50 -15.02 -6.06
CA ARG A 94 11.31 -15.57 -5.42
C ARG A 94 11.26 -15.15 -3.96
N LEU A 95 10.22 -14.43 -3.57
CA LEU A 95 10.05 -14.01 -2.18
C LEU A 95 9.69 -15.23 -1.31
N PRO A 96 10.45 -15.54 -0.24
CA PRO A 96 10.14 -16.62 0.69
C PRO A 96 8.77 -16.45 1.37
N ILE A 97 8.03 -17.56 1.50
CA ILE A 97 6.75 -17.61 2.20
C ILE A 97 6.82 -18.61 3.35
N THR A 98 6.37 -18.21 4.54
CA THR A 98 6.27 -19.05 5.73
C THR A 98 4.80 -19.17 6.15
N PRO A 99 4.07 -20.22 5.73
CA PRO A 99 2.62 -20.35 6.00
C PRO A 99 2.27 -20.54 7.48
N ARG A 100 3.21 -21.03 8.29
CA ARG A 100 3.05 -21.36 9.72
C ARG A 100 4.29 -20.95 10.52
N ALA A 101 4.48 -19.64 10.69
CA ALA A 101 5.62 -19.03 11.38
C ALA A 101 5.56 -19.21 12.91
N GLY A 102 4.39 -19.51 13.48
CA GLY A 102 4.22 -19.77 14.90
C GLY A 102 2.75 -19.70 15.34
N GLN A 103 2.52 -19.87 16.64
CA GLN A 103 1.20 -19.76 17.24
C GLN A 103 0.88 -18.33 17.66
N ASP A 104 0.12 -17.61 16.83
CA ASP A 104 -0.37 -16.25 17.09
C ASP A 104 -1.52 -15.89 16.13
N LEU A 105 -2.18 -14.77 16.36
CA LEU A 105 -3.17 -14.17 15.47
C LEU A 105 -2.55 -12.96 14.76
N ASN A 106 -1.65 -13.21 13.80
CA ASN A 106 -0.92 -12.16 13.09
C ASN A 106 -0.43 -12.62 11.68
N ALA A 107 0.06 -11.68 10.90
CA ALA A 107 0.92 -11.89 9.74
C ALA A 107 1.88 -10.69 9.60
N TYR A 108 3.00 -10.86 8.89
CA TYR A 108 3.95 -9.77 8.68
C TYR A 108 4.87 -9.95 7.47
N TYR A 109 5.47 -8.84 7.04
CA TYR A 109 6.54 -8.73 6.05
C TYR A 109 7.80 -8.09 6.66
N ASP A 110 8.98 -8.63 6.35
CA ASP A 110 10.27 -8.20 6.92
C ASP A 110 11.40 -8.02 5.89
N ARG A 111 11.06 -7.86 4.60
CA ARG A 111 11.97 -7.90 3.44
C ARG A 111 12.59 -9.26 3.11
N GLN A 112 12.63 -10.19 4.07
CA GLN A 112 13.13 -11.54 3.85
C GLN A 112 12.02 -12.51 3.44
N GLY A 113 10.77 -12.24 3.80
CA GLY A 113 9.63 -13.01 3.35
C GLY A 113 8.29 -12.54 3.89
N LEU A 114 7.23 -13.30 3.57
CA LEU A 114 5.91 -13.18 4.19
C LEU A 114 5.74 -14.28 5.24
N HIS A 115 5.24 -13.90 6.41
CA HIS A 115 5.12 -14.79 7.57
C HIS A 115 3.70 -14.81 8.09
N PHE A 116 3.07 -15.98 8.05
CA PHE A 116 1.69 -16.20 8.48
C PHE A 116 1.64 -17.08 9.73
N PHE A 117 0.68 -16.82 10.61
CA PHE A 117 0.53 -17.49 11.89
C PHE A 117 -0.77 -18.28 11.95
N PHE A 118 -0.91 -19.05 13.01
CA PHE A 118 -2.13 -19.78 13.29
C PHE A 118 -2.45 -19.78 14.77
N HIS A 119 -3.74 -19.86 15.11
CA HIS A 119 -4.18 -19.96 16.50
C HIS A 119 -5.51 -20.68 16.59
N ALA A 120 -5.73 -21.42 17.67
CA ALA A 120 -7.04 -22.02 17.93
C ALA A 120 -8.00 -20.93 18.43
N ASP A 121 -9.17 -20.80 17.80
CA ASP A 121 -10.25 -20.00 18.35
C ASP A 121 -10.65 -20.58 19.72
N PRO A 122 -10.64 -19.79 20.81
CA PRO A 122 -10.88 -20.31 22.15
C PRO A 122 -12.32 -20.79 22.37
N VAL A 123 -13.27 -20.39 21.53
CA VAL A 123 -14.67 -20.79 21.61
C VAL A 123 -14.97 -21.94 20.65
N THR A 124 -14.62 -21.83 19.37
CA THR A 124 -14.95 -22.87 18.38
C THR A 124 -13.97 -24.03 18.35
N GLN A 125 -12.77 -23.86 18.94
CA GLN A 125 -11.64 -24.79 18.90
C GLN A 125 -11.13 -25.08 17.47
N GLN A 126 -11.61 -24.35 16.46
CA GLN A 126 -11.10 -24.42 15.10
C GLN A 126 -9.80 -23.62 15.01
N THR A 127 -8.80 -24.17 14.33
CA THR A 127 -7.56 -23.44 14.05
C THR A 127 -7.79 -22.44 12.94
N ILE A 128 -7.55 -21.17 13.24
CA ILE A 128 -7.48 -20.06 12.29
C ILE A 128 -6.07 -20.05 11.72
N TYR A 129 -5.94 -20.01 10.39
CA TYR A 129 -4.67 -19.88 9.68
C TYR A 129 -4.68 -18.59 8.87
N THR A 130 -3.79 -17.64 9.18
CA THR A 130 -3.81 -16.33 8.49
C THR A 130 -3.37 -16.42 7.04
N CYS A 131 -2.66 -17.49 6.64
CA CYS A 131 -2.37 -17.78 5.24
C CYS A 131 -3.57 -18.30 4.44
N GLU A 132 -4.68 -18.63 5.09
CA GLU A 132 -5.90 -19.09 4.40
C GLU A 132 -6.86 -17.95 4.03
N SER A 133 -6.61 -16.74 4.55
CA SER A 133 -7.38 -15.54 4.26
C SER A 133 -6.77 -14.77 3.08
N SER A 134 -7.56 -14.61 2.02
CA SER A 134 -7.08 -13.97 0.78
C SER A 134 -6.76 -12.50 0.98
N ASP A 135 -7.55 -11.80 1.79
CA ASP A 135 -7.34 -10.41 2.14
C ASP A 135 -6.11 -10.21 3.05
N ILE A 136 -5.86 -11.07 4.05
CA ILE A 136 -4.59 -11.00 4.82
C ILE A 136 -3.39 -11.31 3.92
N VAL A 137 -3.45 -12.36 3.09
CA VAL A 137 -2.35 -12.68 2.16
C VAL A 137 -2.09 -11.54 1.17
N ALA A 138 -3.15 -10.94 0.62
CA ALA A 138 -3.04 -9.79 -0.26
C ALA A 138 -2.48 -8.55 0.44
N HIS A 139 -2.88 -8.31 1.69
CA HIS A 139 -2.36 -7.21 2.51
C HIS A 139 -0.85 -7.32 2.71
N GLU A 140 -0.37 -8.48 3.15
CA GLU A 140 1.07 -8.70 3.40
C GLU A 140 1.89 -8.65 2.11
N CYS A 141 1.38 -9.21 1.01
CA CYS A 141 2.01 -9.08 -0.29
C CYS A 141 2.02 -7.62 -0.78
N GLY A 142 0.99 -6.84 -0.42
CA GLY A 142 0.92 -5.39 -0.65
C GLY A 142 2.11 -4.66 -0.04
N HIS A 143 2.51 -4.97 1.19
CA HIS A 143 3.72 -4.39 1.79
C HIS A 143 4.99 -4.69 0.98
N ALA A 144 5.15 -5.93 0.52
CA ALA A 144 6.31 -6.31 -0.29
C ALA A 144 6.36 -5.59 -1.65
N ILE A 145 5.20 -5.35 -2.26
CA ILE A 145 5.07 -4.60 -3.52
C ILE A 145 5.37 -3.12 -3.30
N LEU A 146 4.83 -2.52 -2.24
CA LEU A 146 5.11 -1.12 -1.92
C LEU A 146 6.61 -0.92 -1.62
N ASP A 147 7.24 -1.84 -0.89
CA ASP A 147 8.66 -1.76 -0.57
C ASP A 147 9.57 -1.98 -1.79
N ALA A 148 9.12 -2.77 -2.77
CA ALA A 148 9.80 -2.88 -4.07
C ALA A 148 9.77 -1.54 -4.85
N GLU A 149 8.64 -0.84 -4.84
CA GLU A 149 8.47 0.41 -5.59
C GLU A 149 9.05 1.65 -4.88
N HIS A 150 8.86 1.72 -3.56
CA HIS A 150 9.30 2.79 -2.66
C HIS A 150 10.02 2.22 -1.43
N PRO A 151 11.23 1.64 -1.60
CA PRO A 151 12.02 1.09 -0.50
C PRO A 151 12.44 2.16 0.53
N ASP A 152 12.38 3.43 0.14
CA ASP A 152 12.60 4.61 0.97
C ASP A 152 11.53 4.78 2.07
N TYR A 153 10.32 4.25 1.88
CA TYR A 153 9.25 4.36 2.89
C TYR A 153 9.45 3.45 4.11
N TRP A 154 10.36 2.48 4.03
CA TRP A 154 10.58 1.47 5.08
C TRP A 154 11.07 2.08 6.40
N ASP A 155 12.09 2.93 6.33
CA ASP A 155 12.71 3.55 7.50
C ASP A 155 12.09 4.91 7.85
N SER A 156 11.04 5.33 7.14
CA SER A 156 10.31 6.56 7.45
C SER A 156 9.72 6.49 8.86
N LEU A 157 9.90 7.58 9.60
CA LEU A 157 9.34 7.80 10.94
C LEU A 157 8.15 8.75 10.92
N LEU A 158 7.70 9.19 9.73
CA LEU A 158 6.47 9.93 9.59
C LEU A 158 5.29 8.97 9.84
N THR A 159 4.38 9.37 10.73
CA THR A 159 3.20 8.56 11.08
C THR A 159 2.34 8.26 9.84
N GLU A 160 2.19 9.23 8.93
CA GLU A 160 1.48 9.05 7.66
C GLU A 160 2.14 8.01 6.76
N THR A 161 3.47 7.96 6.65
CA THR A 161 4.13 6.94 5.83
C THR A 161 3.87 5.54 6.37
N ALA A 162 3.98 5.36 7.69
CA ALA A 162 3.64 4.08 8.33
C ALA A 162 2.16 3.72 8.13
N ALA A 163 1.24 4.67 8.24
CA ALA A 163 -0.17 4.46 7.97
C ALA A 163 -0.45 4.19 6.48
N PHE A 164 0.33 4.76 5.57
CA PHE A 164 0.21 4.50 4.13
C PHE A 164 0.63 3.07 3.77
N HIS A 165 1.64 2.51 4.44
CA HIS A 165 2.01 1.09 4.29
C HIS A 165 0.82 0.17 4.59
N GLU A 166 0.16 0.39 5.73
CA GLU A 166 -1.04 -0.35 6.13
C GLU A 166 -2.21 -0.10 5.16
N ALA A 167 -2.38 1.14 4.70
CA ALA A 167 -3.44 1.47 3.75
C ALA A 167 -3.23 0.78 2.40
N PHE A 168 -2.00 0.71 1.92
CA PHE A 168 -1.65 0.01 0.69
C PHE A 168 -1.90 -1.50 0.80
N GLY A 169 -1.66 -2.09 1.97
CA GLY A 169 -2.05 -3.47 2.27
C GLY A 169 -3.57 -3.67 2.17
N ASP A 170 -4.36 -2.83 2.86
CA ASP A 170 -5.83 -2.88 2.80
C ASP A 170 -6.36 -2.67 1.36
N ILE A 171 -5.77 -1.73 0.61
CA ILE A 171 -6.13 -1.48 -0.79
C ILE A 171 -5.76 -2.67 -1.68
N SER A 172 -4.63 -3.33 -1.44
CA SER A 172 -4.25 -4.56 -2.16
C SER A 172 -5.29 -5.67 -1.94
N ALA A 173 -5.79 -5.82 -0.71
CA ALA A 173 -6.87 -6.74 -0.40
C ALA A 173 -8.17 -6.41 -1.16
N ILE A 174 -8.59 -5.14 -1.17
CA ILE A 174 -9.77 -4.69 -1.91
C ILE A 174 -9.65 -5.00 -3.41
N LEU A 175 -8.54 -4.59 -4.04
CA LEU A 175 -8.34 -4.73 -5.48
C LEU A 175 -8.34 -6.21 -5.90
N VAL A 176 -7.67 -7.07 -5.13
CA VAL A 176 -7.55 -8.50 -5.44
C VAL A 176 -8.87 -9.23 -5.22
N THR A 177 -9.57 -8.97 -4.13
CA THR A 177 -10.88 -9.59 -3.87
C THR A 177 -11.91 -9.16 -4.91
N LEU A 178 -11.93 -7.88 -5.32
CA LEU A 178 -12.84 -7.38 -6.36
C LEU A 178 -12.53 -7.87 -7.77
N ASN A 179 -11.33 -8.40 -8.03
CA ASN A 179 -11.05 -9.07 -9.30
C ASN A 179 -11.87 -10.37 -9.47
N ASN A 180 -12.37 -10.94 -8.37
CA ASN A 180 -13.23 -12.12 -8.42
C ASN A 180 -14.70 -11.76 -8.73
N PRO A 181 -15.29 -12.27 -9.84
CA PRO A 181 -16.68 -11.97 -10.18
C PRO A 181 -17.72 -12.41 -9.14
N ALA A 182 -17.44 -13.48 -8.38
CA ALA A 182 -18.35 -13.94 -7.32
C ALA A 182 -18.39 -12.94 -6.15
N VAL A 183 -17.24 -12.33 -5.82
CA VAL A 183 -17.14 -11.27 -4.80
C VAL A 183 -17.94 -10.04 -5.23
N ARG A 184 -17.75 -9.59 -6.48
CA ARG A 184 -18.51 -8.45 -7.01
C ARG A 184 -20.02 -8.74 -7.03
N ALA A 185 -20.44 -9.92 -7.48
CA ALA A 185 -21.84 -10.31 -7.46
C ALA A 185 -22.42 -10.35 -6.03
N ALA A 186 -21.64 -10.78 -5.04
CA ALA A 186 -22.07 -10.82 -3.64
C ALA A 186 -22.29 -9.41 -3.08
N ILE A 187 -21.33 -8.49 -3.26
CA ILE A 187 -21.47 -7.13 -2.71
C ILE A 187 -22.52 -6.28 -3.46
N LEU A 188 -22.74 -6.54 -4.75
CA LEU A 188 -23.81 -5.90 -5.52
C LEU A 188 -25.21 -6.39 -5.09
N LYS A 189 -25.30 -7.56 -4.46
CA LYS A 189 -26.53 -8.08 -3.86
C LYS A 189 -26.70 -7.61 -2.41
N GLU A 190 -25.60 -7.47 -1.67
CA GLU A 190 -25.60 -6.90 -0.32
C GLU A 190 -26.06 -5.44 -0.36
N ASN A 191 -26.75 -5.00 0.71
CA ASN A 191 -27.23 -3.62 0.84
C ASN A 191 -28.03 -3.08 -0.37
N ALA A 192 -28.64 -3.96 -1.19
CA ALA A 192 -29.30 -3.61 -2.44
C ALA A 192 -28.39 -2.86 -3.45
N GLY A 193 -27.09 -3.17 -3.45
CA GLY A 193 -26.10 -2.57 -4.34
C GLY A 193 -25.54 -1.23 -3.87
N ASP A 194 -25.89 -0.79 -2.66
CA ASP A 194 -25.31 0.41 -2.04
C ASP A 194 -23.92 0.10 -1.48
N LEU A 195 -22.90 0.33 -2.32
CA LEU A 195 -21.50 0.08 -2.00
C LEU A 195 -20.92 1.04 -0.96
N ALA A 196 -21.60 2.15 -0.64
CA ALA A 196 -21.15 3.07 0.41
C ALA A 196 -21.32 2.50 1.83
N LYS A 197 -22.04 1.37 1.96
CA LYS A 197 -22.24 0.66 3.23
C LYS A 197 -21.27 -0.50 3.39
N SER A 198 -21.00 -0.85 4.65
CA SER A 198 -20.24 -2.04 5.03
C SER A 198 -20.70 -3.27 4.24
N ASN A 199 -19.75 -3.96 3.62
CA ASN A 199 -19.98 -5.14 2.81
C ASN A 199 -18.79 -6.11 2.89
N ALA A 200 -18.89 -7.25 2.19
CA ALA A 200 -17.89 -8.31 2.26
C ALA A 200 -16.45 -7.86 1.91
N VAL A 201 -16.27 -6.78 1.16
CA VAL A 201 -14.92 -6.28 0.77
C VAL A 201 -14.40 -5.19 1.70
N THR A 202 -15.28 -4.44 2.37
CA THR A 202 -14.85 -3.41 3.33
C THR A 202 -14.46 -4.00 4.67
N ARG A 203 -15.07 -5.14 5.04
CA ARG A 203 -14.74 -5.91 6.24
C ARG A 203 -13.44 -6.67 5.98
N ILE A 204 -12.38 -6.30 6.68
CA ILE A 204 -11.07 -6.95 6.56
C ILE A 204 -10.87 -7.95 7.69
N ALA A 205 -10.40 -9.14 7.35
CA ALA A 205 -9.95 -10.24 8.20
C ALA A 205 -11.03 -10.77 9.15
N GLU A 206 -12.21 -11.13 8.64
CA GLU A 206 -13.39 -11.49 9.42
C GLU A 206 -13.18 -12.67 10.37
N GLN A 207 -12.52 -13.74 9.93
CA GLN A 207 -12.22 -14.92 10.75
C GLN A 207 -11.21 -14.59 11.85
N LEU A 208 -10.17 -13.81 11.51
CA LEU A 208 -9.21 -13.32 12.50
C LEU A 208 -9.90 -12.46 13.55
N ALA A 209 -10.79 -11.57 13.11
CA ALA A 209 -11.57 -10.70 13.98
C ALA A 209 -12.47 -11.49 14.93
N ARG A 210 -13.12 -12.55 14.42
CA ARG A 210 -13.90 -13.48 15.24
C ARG A 210 -13.04 -14.12 16.32
N GLY A 211 -11.86 -14.63 15.96
CA GLY A 211 -10.93 -15.25 16.91
C GLY A 211 -10.48 -14.29 18.00
N LEU A 212 -10.12 -13.05 17.64
CA LEU A 212 -9.76 -11.99 18.60
C LEU A 212 -10.93 -11.62 19.51
N PHE A 213 -12.13 -11.49 18.95
CA PHE A 213 -13.35 -11.19 19.71
C PHE A 213 -13.66 -12.30 20.73
N ASN A 214 -13.59 -13.56 20.30
CA ASN A 214 -13.80 -14.74 21.14
C ASN A 214 -12.73 -14.87 22.23
N ALA A 215 -11.50 -14.41 21.97
CA ALA A 215 -10.43 -14.30 22.96
C ALA A 215 -10.58 -13.11 23.93
N GLY A 216 -11.70 -12.38 23.88
CA GLY A 216 -11.98 -11.24 24.77
C GLY A 216 -11.28 -9.94 24.37
N LYS A 217 -10.57 -9.90 23.24
CA LYS A 217 -9.87 -8.69 22.73
C LYS A 217 -10.84 -7.79 21.95
N ARG A 218 -11.94 -7.37 22.59
CA ARG A 218 -13.01 -6.62 21.89
C ARG A 218 -12.58 -5.24 21.40
N ASP A 219 -11.66 -4.59 22.09
CA ASP A 219 -11.11 -3.29 21.66
C ASP A 219 -10.20 -3.40 20.43
N ALA A 220 -9.77 -4.62 20.07
CA ALA A 220 -8.86 -4.87 18.95
C ALA A 220 -9.56 -4.90 17.58
N VAL A 221 -10.88 -5.04 17.56
CA VAL A 221 -11.70 -5.30 16.37
C VAL A 221 -12.86 -4.32 16.31
N VAL A 222 -13.26 -3.88 15.12
CA VAL A 222 -14.46 -3.02 14.99
C VAL A 222 -15.74 -3.80 15.24
N SER A 223 -15.74 -5.10 14.90
CA SER A 223 -16.81 -6.03 15.25
C SER A 223 -16.28 -7.47 15.28
N ALA A 224 -17.11 -8.42 15.69
CA ALA A 224 -16.74 -9.83 15.59
C ALA A 224 -16.69 -10.35 14.13
N ARG A 225 -17.09 -9.54 13.15
CA ARG A 225 -17.03 -9.83 11.71
C ARG A 225 -16.06 -8.92 10.97
N ALA A 226 -15.18 -8.17 11.64
CA ALA A 226 -14.23 -7.30 10.95
C ALA A 226 -13.14 -6.82 11.91
N LEU A 227 -11.87 -6.98 11.53
CA LEU A 227 -10.74 -6.38 12.24
C LEU A 227 -10.78 -4.87 12.03
N ARG A 228 -10.95 -4.48 10.76
CA ARG A 228 -11.23 -3.12 10.29
C ARG A 228 -12.40 -3.18 9.30
N ASP A 229 -13.16 -2.11 9.22
CA ASP A 229 -14.19 -1.91 8.20
C ASP A 229 -13.93 -0.58 7.52
N LEU A 230 -13.70 -0.61 6.21
CA LEU A 230 -13.33 0.58 5.43
C LEU A 230 -14.52 1.49 5.10
N ALA A 231 -15.75 1.01 5.33
CA ALA A 231 -16.96 1.84 5.33
C ALA A 231 -17.13 2.61 6.64
N ASP A 232 -16.05 3.23 7.13
CA ASP A 232 -16.04 4.12 8.29
C ASP A 232 -16.11 5.60 7.89
N ASP A 233 -16.26 6.49 8.87
CA ASP A 233 -16.33 7.95 8.68
C ASP A 233 -15.09 8.69 9.21
N PHE A 234 -13.97 7.98 9.40
CA PHE A 234 -12.76 8.62 9.91
C PHE A 234 -12.20 9.64 8.92
N SER A 235 -11.88 10.81 9.46
CA SER A 235 -11.24 11.92 8.75
C SER A 235 -9.88 12.22 9.36
N TYR A 236 -9.00 12.78 8.52
CA TYR A 236 -7.67 13.19 8.89
C TYR A 236 -7.72 14.16 10.07
N ARG A 237 -6.90 13.87 11.07
CA ARG A 237 -6.59 14.75 12.18
C ARG A 237 -5.08 14.71 12.37
N ASP A 238 -4.48 15.80 12.82
CA ASP A 238 -3.05 15.82 13.10
C ASP A 238 -2.70 14.65 14.04
N PRO A 239 -1.83 13.71 13.64
CA PRO A 239 -1.48 12.55 14.46
C PRO A 239 -0.98 12.90 15.86
N ASP A 240 -0.37 14.07 16.04
CA ASP A 240 0.14 14.54 17.34
C ASP A 240 -1.00 14.91 18.31
N GLN A 241 -2.22 15.11 17.80
CA GLN A 241 -3.42 15.38 18.60
C GLN A 241 -4.24 14.11 18.89
N LEU A 242 -3.82 12.97 18.35
CA LEU A 242 -4.50 11.69 18.54
C LEU A 242 -3.82 10.89 19.65
N PRO A 243 -4.57 10.08 20.42
CA PRO A 243 -3.95 9.15 21.35
C PRO A 243 -3.09 8.15 20.55
N PRO A 244 -1.97 7.66 21.11
CA PRO A 244 -1.11 6.73 20.41
C PRO A 244 -1.70 5.32 20.26
N ARG A 245 -2.79 5.03 20.98
CA ARG A 245 -3.65 3.84 20.84
C ARG A 245 -5.09 4.20 21.20
N ALA A 246 -6.05 3.59 20.54
CA ALA A 246 -7.46 3.64 20.89
C ALA A 246 -8.13 2.30 20.52
N PRO A 247 -9.31 1.98 21.07
CA PRO A 247 -10.12 0.88 20.57
C PRO A 247 -10.39 1.02 19.07
N ALA A 248 -10.55 -0.08 18.35
CA ALA A 248 -10.74 -0.09 16.90
C ALA A 248 -11.93 0.79 16.45
N ALA A 249 -12.97 0.95 17.25
CA ALA A 249 -14.08 1.87 16.95
C ALA A 249 -13.71 3.38 16.96
N LYS A 250 -12.46 3.74 17.29
CA LYS A 250 -11.95 5.12 17.35
C LYS A 250 -10.66 5.25 16.56
N LEU A 251 -10.36 6.48 16.14
CA LEU A 251 -9.10 6.83 15.50
C LEU A 251 -7.99 7.07 16.53
N SER A 252 -6.77 6.63 16.20
CA SER A 252 -5.54 6.87 16.95
C SER A 252 -4.38 7.12 15.98
N SER A 253 -3.23 7.58 16.47
CA SER A 253 -2.01 7.76 15.66
C SER A 253 -1.22 6.47 15.44
N GLU A 254 -1.77 5.32 15.87
CA GLU A 254 -1.25 4.00 15.52
C GLU A 254 -1.45 3.74 14.01
N SER A 255 -0.47 3.14 13.33
CA SER A 255 -0.44 3.05 11.87
C SER A 255 -1.67 2.36 11.27
N HIS A 256 -2.11 1.24 11.83
CA HIS A 256 -3.28 0.49 11.38
C HIS A 256 -4.59 1.25 11.66
N SER A 257 -4.61 2.05 12.71
CA SER A 257 -5.77 2.88 13.03
C SER A 257 -5.87 4.07 12.09
N PHE A 258 -4.74 4.74 11.85
CA PHE A 258 -4.64 5.96 11.05
C PHE A 258 -4.72 5.68 9.54
N SER A 259 -4.31 4.49 9.10
CA SER A 259 -4.37 4.05 7.69
C SER A 259 -5.78 4.09 7.11
N ARG A 260 -6.79 3.82 7.96
CA ARG A 260 -8.21 3.80 7.59
C ARG A 260 -8.71 5.10 6.96
N ILE A 261 -8.07 6.24 7.27
CA ILE A 261 -8.37 7.50 6.58
C ILE A 261 -8.07 7.37 5.08
N PHE A 262 -6.90 6.85 4.72
CA PHE A 262 -6.50 6.70 3.32
C PHE A 262 -7.15 5.49 2.66
N SER A 263 -7.25 4.35 3.36
CA SER A 263 -7.98 3.17 2.87
C SER A 263 -9.45 3.50 2.58
N GLY A 264 -10.11 4.22 3.50
CA GLY A 264 -11.48 4.70 3.36
C GLY A 264 -11.61 5.73 2.24
N ALA A 265 -10.68 6.68 2.11
CA ALA A 265 -10.66 7.61 0.97
C ALA A 265 -10.52 6.87 -0.37
N PHE A 266 -9.67 5.86 -0.46
CA PHE A 266 -9.52 5.05 -1.67
C PHE A 266 -10.82 4.29 -1.99
N TYR A 267 -11.47 3.72 -0.97
CA TYR A 267 -12.76 3.05 -1.15
C TYR A 267 -13.87 4.01 -1.58
N ASP A 268 -13.95 5.19 -0.97
CA ASP A 268 -14.89 6.26 -1.35
C ASP A 268 -14.66 6.72 -2.80
N LEU A 269 -13.40 6.79 -3.25
CA LEU A 269 -13.05 7.07 -4.64
C LEU A 269 -13.58 5.97 -5.58
N LEU A 270 -13.36 4.70 -5.23
CA LEU A 270 -13.85 3.56 -6.00
C LEU A 270 -15.37 3.60 -6.13
N VAL A 271 -16.10 3.80 -5.02
CA VAL A 271 -17.56 3.93 -5.02
C VAL A 271 -18.00 5.14 -5.86
N GLY A 272 -17.32 6.29 -5.71
CA GLY A 272 -17.63 7.49 -6.50
C GLY A 272 -17.44 7.32 -8.01
N ILE A 273 -16.40 6.58 -8.43
CA ILE A 273 -16.21 6.22 -9.85
C ILE A 273 -17.32 5.28 -10.32
N TYR A 274 -17.65 4.25 -9.54
CA TYR A 274 -18.74 3.32 -9.83
C TYR A 274 -20.08 4.03 -10.04
N GLU A 275 -20.45 4.92 -9.11
CA GLU A 275 -21.67 5.71 -9.19
C GLU A 275 -21.66 6.66 -10.39
N GLN A 276 -20.50 7.27 -10.69
CA GLN A 276 -20.35 8.12 -11.87
C GLN A 276 -20.57 7.33 -13.16
N CYS A 277 -19.98 6.13 -13.30
CA CYS A 277 -20.18 5.26 -14.48
C CYS A 277 -21.66 4.94 -14.71
N LEU A 278 -22.39 4.54 -13.67
CA LEU A 278 -23.83 4.24 -13.77
C LEU A 278 -24.69 5.47 -14.08
N LYS A 279 -24.26 6.65 -13.62
CA LYS A 279 -24.94 7.91 -13.92
C LYS A 279 -24.70 8.35 -15.37
N GLU A 280 -23.50 8.13 -15.89
CA GLU A 280 -23.13 8.46 -17.28
C GLU A 280 -23.79 7.51 -18.29
N ASP A 281 -23.94 6.22 -17.94
CA ASP A 281 -24.65 5.23 -18.74
C ASP A 281 -25.62 4.40 -17.88
N SER A 282 -26.89 4.77 -17.89
CA SER A 282 -27.94 4.06 -17.15
C SER A 282 -28.22 2.63 -17.63
N ALA A 283 -27.71 2.24 -18.81
CA ALA A 283 -27.82 0.88 -19.32
C ALA A 283 -26.60 0.01 -18.95
N LEU A 284 -25.57 0.62 -18.35
CA LEU A 284 -24.35 -0.08 -17.94
C LEU A 284 -24.66 -1.10 -16.83
N VAL A 285 -24.19 -2.32 -17.03
CA VAL A 285 -24.36 -3.39 -16.03
C VAL A 285 -23.51 -3.07 -14.79
N PRO A 286 -24.05 -3.14 -13.56
CA PRO A 286 -23.31 -2.81 -12.34
C PRO A 286 -21.97 -3.54 -12.17
N ASP A 287 -21.86 -4.81 -12.55
CA ASP A 287 -20.58 -5.54 -12.50
C ASP A 287 -19.50 -4.93 -13.40
N VAL A 288 -19.90 -4.42 -14.58
CA VAL A 288 -19.01 -3.75 -15.52
C VAL A 288 -18.57 -2.39 -14.96
N ALA A 289 -19.51 -1.61 -14.42
CA ALA A 289 -19.20 -0.34 -13.76
C ALA A 289 -18.23 -0.54 -12.59
N LEU A 290 -18.43 -1.59 -11.78
CA LEU A 290 -17.57 -1.90 -10.65
C LEU A 290 -16.18 -2.34 -11.10
N THR A 291 -16.10 -3.17 -12.16
CA THR A 291 -14.81 -3.55 -12.77
C THR A 291 -14.04 -2.33 -13.29
N GLN A 292 -14.74 -1.39 -13.93
CA GLN A 292 -14.14 -0.12 -14.37
C GLN A 292 -13.63 0.70 -13.18
N ALA A 293 -14.43 0.81 -12.11
CA ALA A 293 -14.04 1.54 -10.91
C ALA A 293 -12.80 0.96 -10.22
N VAL A 294 -12.72 -0.37 -10.11
CA VAL A 294 -11.55 -1.10 -9.58
C VAL A 294 -10.30 -0.76 -10.41
N ASN A 295 -10.39 -0.92 -11.73
CA ASN A 295 -9.27 -0.67 -12.63
C ASN A 295 -8.82 0.80 -12.59
N VAL A 296 -9.75 1.75 -12.65
CA VAL A 296 -9.44 3.18 -12.63
C VAL A 296 -8.83 3.58 -11.28
N SER A 297 -9.44 3.22 -10.16
CA SER A 297 -8.95 3.59 -8.83
C SER A 297 -7.55 3.00 -8.55
N GLY A 298 -7.35 1.70 -8.83
CA GLY A 298 -6.04 1.05 -8.73
C GLY A 298 -5.01 1.72 -9.64
N ARG A 299 -5.41 2.12 -10.85
CA ARG A 299 -4.54 2.78 -11.81
C ARG A 299 -4.10 4.17 -11.37
N LEU A 300 -5.03 4.95 -10.82
CA LEU A 300 -4.76 6.28 -10.24
C LEU A 300 -3.71 6.17 -9.12
N LEU A 301 -3.85 5.19 -8.24
CA LEU A 301 -2.90 4.96 -7.15
C LEU A 301 -1.54 4.47 -7.64
N ALA A 302 -1.50 3.45 -8.48
CA ALA A 302 -0.25 2.86 -8.96
C ALA A 302 0.60 3.86 -9.75
N GLN A 303 0.01 4.56 -10.72
CA GLN A 303 0.74 5.60 -11.45
C GLN A 303 1.00 6.83 -10.58
N GLY A 304 0.13 7.12 -9.60
CA GLY A 304 0.37 8.16 -8.61
C GLY A 304 1.65 7.89 -7.82
N LEU A 305 1.88 6.63 -7.41
CA LEU A 305 3.11 6.21 -6.75
C LEU A 305 4.33 6.32 -7.67
N VAL A 306 4.22 6.06 -8.97
CA VAL A 306 5.33 6.29 -9.92
C VAL A 306 5.73 7.78 -9.93
N LEU A 307 4.75 8.68 -9.84
CA LEU A 307 4.94 10.13 -9.80
C LEU A 307 5.30 10.68 -8.41
N ALA A 308 5.20 9.87 -7.35
CA ALA A 308 5.45 10.32 -6.00
C ALA A 308 6.96 10.63 -5.80
N PRO A 309 7.29 11.76 -5.15
CA PRO A 309 8.65 12.02 -4.68
C PRO A 309 9.13 10.93 -3.73
N LYS A 310 10.44 10.71 -3.71
CA LYS A 310 11.11 9.76 -2.80
C LYS A 310 11.29 10.36 -1.40
N GLY A 311 11.39 9.53 -0.37
CA GLY A 311 11.50 9.93 1.03
C GLY A 311 10.32 9.42 1.86
N ASP A 312 9.32 10.28 2.07
CA ASP A 312 8.13 9.97 2.86
C ASP A 312 6.87 9.90 1.99
N ALA A 313 5.80 9.31 2.53
CA ALA A 313 4.49 9.21 1.89
C ALA A 313 3.39 9.99 2.65
N PRO A 314 3.45 11.34 2.75
CA PRO A 314 2.31 12.11 3.22
C PRO A 314 1.07 11.82 2.36
N PHE A 315 -0.09 11.69 2.97
CA PHE A 315 -1.33 11.36 2.26
C PHE A 315 -1.66 12.40 1.19
N LYS A 316 -1.43 13.68 1.48
CA LYS A 316 -1.59 14.79 0.53
C LYS A 316 -0.72 14.62 -0.72
N THR A 317 0.51 14.15 -0.56
CA THR A 317 1.45 13.94 -1.66
C THR A 317 0.95 12.84 -2.59
N ILE A 318 0.55 11.69 -2.02
CA ILE A 318 0.04 10.57 -2.81
C ILE A 318 -1.26 10.96 -3.51
N ALA A 319 -2.20 11.58 -2.79
CA ALA A 319 -3.46 12.08 -3.37
C ALA A 319 -3.17 13.06 -4.52
N ALA A 320 -2.29 14.04 -4.34
CA ALA A 320 -1.95 15.00 -5.38
C ALA A 320 -1.36 14.34 -6.64
N CYS A 321 -0.56 13.29 -6.49
CA CYS A 321 -0.08 12.49 -7.62
C CYS A 321 -1.23 11.76 -8.32
N MET A 322 -2.21 11.19 -7.60
CA MET A 322 -3.40 10.58 -8.19
C MET A 322 -4.23 11.59 -9.01
N PHE A 323 -4.37 12.84 -8.55
CA PHE A 323 -5.02 13.90 -9.33
C PHE A 323 -4.27 14.20 -10.63
N THR A 324 -2.94 14.24 -10.61
CA THR A 324 -2.13 14.39 -11.83
C THR A 324 -2.35 13.23 -12.80
N VAL A 325 -2.45 11.99 -12.32
CA VAL A 325 -2.75 10.82 -13.17
C VAL A 325 -4.15 10.98 -13.78
N ASN A 326 -5.16 11.36 -12.99
CA ASN A 326 -6.51 11.61 -13.51
C ASN A 326 -6.51 12.66 -14.63
N ALA A 327 -5.84 13.79 -14.41
CA ALA A 327 -5.72 14.84 -15.41
C ALA A 327 -5.10 14.36 -16.74
N ARG A 328 -4.17 13.40 -16.68
CA ARG A 328 -3.39 12.96 -17.85
C ARG A 328 -3.91 11.73 -18.54
N GLU A 329 -4.13 10.67 -17.79
CA GLU A 329 -4.52 9.37 -18.33
C GLU A 329 -6.03 9.30 -18.56
N PHE A 330 -6.80 10.09 -17.80
CA PHE A 330 -8.27 10.09 -17.82
C PHE A 330 -8.87 11.44 -18.19
N ALA A 331 -8.07 12.37 -18.74
CA ALA A 331 -8.50 13.71 -19.16
C ALA A 331 -9.28 14.50 -18.08
N GLY A 332 -9.05 14.19 -16.80
CA GLY A 332 -9.72 14.81 -15.67
C GLY A 332 -11.11 14.23 -15.34
N GLN A 333 -11.58 13.20 -16.04
CA GLN A 333 -12.94 12.64 -15.93
C GLN A 333 -13.35 12.32 -14.47
N TYR A 334 -12.42 11.85 -13.65
CA TYR A 334 -12.68 11.42 -12.28
C TYR A 334 -12.31 12.47 -11.21
N PHE A 335 -12.22 13.75 -11.59
CA PHE A 335 -11.92 14.83 -10.65
C PHE A 335 -12.97 14.93 -9.53
N GLY A 336 -14.25 14.78 -9.86
CA GLY A 336 -15.35 14.82 -8.89
C GLY A 336 -15.22 13.75 -7.80
N PRO A 337 -15.15 12.45 -8.15
CA PRO A 337 -14.91 11.36 -7.20
C PRO A 337 -13.64 11.54 -6.37
N LEU A 338 -12.51 11.90 -7.00
CA LEU A 338 -11.24 12.16 -6.29
C LEU A 338 -11.36 13.28 -5.26
N ARG A 339 -11.92 14.42 -5.67
CA ARG A 339 -12.15 15.57 -4.79
C ARG A 339 -13.04 15.18 -3.64
N LYS A 340 -14.17 14.52 -3.90
CA LYS A 340 -15.11 14.11 -2.84
C LYS A 340 -14.39 13.22 -1.83
N ALA A 341 -13.76 12.15 -2.29
CA ALA A 341 -13.10 11.17 -1.42
C ALA A 341 -12.03 11.80 -0.52
N PHE A 342 -11.07 12.55 -1.09
CA PHE A 342 -9.95 13.08 -0.32
C PHE A 342 -10.31 14.34 0.50
N VAL A 343 -11.35 15.10 0.11
CA VAL A 343 -11.81 16.26 0.89
C VAL A 343 -12.72 15.83 2.04
N ASP A 344 -13.66 14.91 1.82
CA ASP A 344 -14.57 14.44 2.88
C ASP A 344 -13.78 13.72 4.00
N ARG A 345 -12.70 13.04 3.62
CA ARG A 345 -11.75 12.42 4.55
C ARG A 345 -10.74 13.39 5.16
N GLY A 346 -10.80 14.68 4.84
CA GLY A 346 -9.89 15.71 5.34
C GLY A 346 -8.43 15.55 4.92
N VAL A 347 -8.13 14.64 3.97
CA VAL A 347 -6.78 14.47 3.43
C VAL A 347 -6.36 15.73 2.68
N LEU A 348 -7.26 16.32 1.90
CA LEU A 348 -7.06 17.62 1.22
C LEU A 348 -8.12 18.62 1.69
N GLU A 349 -7.75 19.89 1.78
CA GLU A 349 -8.74 20.96 1.85
C GLU A 349 -9.39 21.19 0.48
N GLY A 350 -10.62 21.71 0.46
CA GLY A 350 -11.33 22.00 -0.78
C GLY A 350 -10.54 22.92 -1.72
N GLY A 351 -9.91 23.97 -1.17
CA GLY A 351 -9.07 24.89 -1.95
C GLY A 351 -7.83 24.21 -2.53
N GLU A 352 -7.20 23.30 -1.79
CA GLU A 352 -6.05 22.52 -2.28
C GLU A 352 -6.46 21.62 -3.45
N ALA A 353 -7.58 20.92 -3.33
CA ALA A 353 -8.11 20.03 -4.37
C ALA A 353 -8.46 20.78 -5.67
N GLU A 354 -9.01 22.00 -5.59
CA GLU A 354 -9.27 22.82 -6.79
C GLU A 354 -7.98 23.16 -7.55
N THR A 355 -6.86 23.39 -6.86
CA THR A 355 -5.58 23.67 -7.55
C THR A 355 -5.08 22.47 -8.37
N LEU A 356 -5.51 21.26 -8.02
CA LEU A 356 -5.13 19.99 -8.65
C LEU A 356 -6.01 19.59 -9.85
N GLN A 357 -7.05 20.37 -10.18
CA GLN A 357 -7.97 20.07 -11.29
C GLN A 357 -7.28 20.09 -12.68
N GLN A 358 -6.13 20.75 -12.80
CA GLN A 358 -5.51 21.13 -14.07
C GLN A 358 -5.42 19.98 -15.08
N THR A 359 -6.14 20.10 -16.21
CA THR A 359 -6.23 19.06 -17.26
C THR A 359 -5.33 19.31 -18.48
N ARG A 360 -4.62 20.45 -18.55
CA ARG A 360 -3.80 20.82 -19.72
C ARG A 360 -2.50 21.53 -19.34
N GLY A 361 -1.42 21.19 -20.04
CA GLY A 361 -0.09 21.79 -19.88
C GLY A 361 0.73 21.14 -18.77
N ALA A 362 1.98 21.62 -18.59
CA ALA A 362 2.82 21.08 -17.54
C ALA A 362 2.49 21.72 -16.19
N SER A 363 2.47 20.90 -15.14
CA SER A 363 2.16 21.33 -13.78
C SER A 363 3.33 21.11 -12.82
N ARG A 364 3.43 21.97 -11.81
CA ARG A 364 4.27 21.74 -10.64
C ARG A 364 3.37 21.71 -9.42
N THR A 365 3.47 20.63 -8.67
CA THR A 365 2.78 20.47 -7.39
C THR A 365 3.79 20.44 -6.26
N GLN A 366 3.57 21.26 -5.25
CA GLN A 366 4.35 21.32 -4.02
C GLN A 366 3.49 20.84 -2.87
N THR A 367 4.05 19.95 -2.06
CA THR A 367 3.42 19.39 -0.86
C THR A 367 4.34 19.56 0.34
N SER A 368 3.76 19.90 1.48
CA SER A 368 4.45 20.12 2.76
C SER A 368 3.49 19.84 3.92
N GLY A 369 3.97 19.94 5.17
CA GLY A 369 3.11 19.89 6.34
C GLY A 369 2.09 21.03 6.40
N LEU A 370 2.37 22.15 5.69
CA LEU A 370 1.50 23.33 5.63
C LEU A 370 0.40 23.25 4.57
N GLY A 371 0.51 22.32 3.61
CA GLY A 371 -0.51 22.12 2.59
C GLY A 371 0.03 21.77 1.20
N THR A 372 -0.88 21.77 0.24
CA THR A 372 -0.67 21.42 -1.16
C THR A 372 -1.00 22.61 -2.07
N ALA A 373 -0.10 22.91 -3.00
CA ALA A 373 -0.33 23.91 -4.03
C ALA A 373 0.16 23.41 -5.39
N SER A 374 -0.64 23.61 -6.43
CA SER A 374 -0.25 23.31 -7.81
C SER A 374 -0.34 24.54 -8.72
N GLY A 375 0.56 24.64 -9.68
CA GLY A 375 0.62 25.73 -10.66
C GLY A 375 1.19 25.29 -12.00
N SER A 376 0.78 25.95 -13.07
CA SER A 376 1.30 25.68 -14.41
C SER A 376 2.73 26.20 -14.57
N ILE A 377 3.58 25.44 -15.27
CA ILE A 377 4.99 25.79 -15.49
C ILE A 377 5.35 25.95 -16.98
N GLY A 378 4.37 26.26 -17.85
CA GLY A 378 4.58 26.29 -19.29
C GLY A 378 4.82 24.89 -19.84
N THR A 379 5.67 24.76 -20.88
CA THR A 379 6.08 23.46 -21.44
C THR A 379 7.60 23.44 -21.62
N PRO A 380 8.37 23.36 -20.53
CA PRO A 380 9.83 23.31 -20.62
C PRO A 380 10.29 21.94 -21.13
N ARG A 381 11.26 21.93 -22.03
CA ARG A 381 11.80 20.71 -22.63
C ARG A 381 13.23 20.46 -22.15
N LEU A 382 13.49 19.24 -21.71
CA LEU A 382 14.82 18.75 -21.35
C LEU A 382 15.40 17.95 -22.52
N GLY A 383 16.71 18.07 -22.72
CA GLY A 383 17.42 17.18 -23.65
C GLY A 383 17.32 15.73 -23.13
N VAL A 384 16.96 14.80 -24.00
CA VAL A 384 16.63 13.39 -23.64
C VAL A 384 17.88 12.54 -23.35
N ALA A 385 18.97 13.12 -22.86
CA ALA A 385 20.14 12.34 -22.46
C ALA A 385 19.82 11.48 -21.22
N ALA A 386 20.27 10.23 -21.22
CA ALA A 386 20.22 9.38 -20.04
C ALA A 386 20.98 10.05 -18.91
N ALA A 387 20.36 10.19 -17.74
CA ALA A 387 20.91 10.88 -16.60
C ALA A 387 21.48 9.83 -15.64
N GLN A 388 22.65 10.09 -15.08
CA GLN A 388 23.33 9.14 -14.20
C GLN A 388 23.00 9.42 -12.73
N PRO A 389 22.78 8.38 -11.89
CA PRO A 389 22.64 8.57 -10.46
C PRO A 389 23.79 9.39 -9.88
N GLY A 390 23.47 10.37 -9.03
CA GLY A 390 24.42 11.33 -8.44
C GLY A 390 24.61 12.63 -9.23
N GLU A 391 24.09 12.75 -10.44
CA GLU A 391 24.11 14.02 -11.18
C GLU A 391 23.30 15.11 -10.45
N GLU A 392 23.82 16.33 -10.46
CA GLU A 392 23.12 17.49 -9.87
C GLU A 392 21.90 17.87 -10.71
N ILE A 393 20.84 18.32 -10.05
CA ILE A 393 19.68 18.87 -10.78
C ILE A 393 20.10 20.08 -11.64
N PRO A 394 19.78 20.10 -12.94
CA PRO A 394 20.10 21.24 -13.80
C PRO A 394 19.53 22.56 -13.26
N SER A 395 20.33 23.63 -13.32
CA SER A 395 19.96 24.97 -12.83
C SER A 395 18.69 25.53 -13.46
N GLN A 396 18.42 25.20 -14.73
CA GLN A 396 17.19 25.56 -15.44
C GLN A 396 15.96 24.91 -14.80
N ILE A 397 16.04 23.60 -14.49
CA ILE A 397 14.96 22.90 -13.79
C ILE A 397 14.73 23.52 -12.42
N ARG A 398 15.81 23.79 -11.66
CA ARG A 398 15.73 24.47 -10.36
C ARG A 398 14.97 25.80 -10.46
N GLN A 399 15.22 26.59 -11.50
CA GLN A 399 14.53 27.86 -11.72
C GLN A 399 13.04 27.66 -12.07
N TRP A 400 12.72 26.76 -13.00
CA TRP A 400 11.33 26.46 -13.39
C TRP A 400 10.50 25.94 -12.22
N LEU A 401 11.10 25.06 -11.42
CA LEU A 401 10.45 24.42 -10.29
C LEU A 401 10.56 25.22 -8.99
N GLN A 402 11.30 26.33 -8.98
CA GLN A 402 11.52 27.18 -7.80
C GLN A 402 12.04 26.36 -6.60
N LEU A 403 12.99 25.46 -6.85
CA LEU A 403 13.50 24.56 -5.81
C LEU A 403 14.38 25.31 -4.80
N PRO A 404 14.28 24.99 -3.50
CA PRO A 404 15.13 25.57 -2.47
C PRO A 404 16.60 25.23 -2.71
N GLN A 405 17.52 26.09 -2.26
CA GLN A 405 18.98 25.94 -2.41
C GLN A 405 19.53 24.77 -1.58
N LEU A 406 19.29 23.55 -2.05
CA LEU A 406 19.72 22.27 -1.49
C LEU A 406 20.45 21.45 -2.56
N ASP A 407 21.31 20.53 -2.16
CA ASP A 407 22.05 19.66 -3.08
C ASP A 407 21.18 18.50 -3.58
N PHE A 408 20.31 18.78 -4.56
CA PHE A 408 19.48 17.77 -5.20
C PHE A 408 20.31 16.93 -6.18
N ARG A 409 20.36 15.63 -5.92
CA ARG A 409 21.08 14.63 -6.70
C ARG A 409 20.11 13.63 -7.31
N LEU A 410 20.34 13.22 -8.55
CA LEU A 410 19.52 12.20 -9.18
C LEU A 410 19.67 10.88 -8.42
N LEU A 411 18.55 10.33 -7.96
CA LEU A 411 18.49 9.00 -7.35
C LEU A 411 18.18 7.94 -8.40
N ALA A 412 17.16 8.19 -9.21
CA ALA A 412 16.66 7.23 -10.18
C ALA A 412 16.19 7.91 -11.46
N ASP A 413 16.40 7.21 -12.57
CA ASP A 413 15.91 7.54 -13.89
C ASP A 413 15.05 6.36 -14.38
N ARG A 414 13.73 6.49 -14.25
CA ARG A 414 12.79 5.43 -14.62
C ARG A 414 12.22 5.70 -16.01
N LEU A 415 12.71 4.96 -16.99
CA LEU A 415 12.15 4.94 -18.33
C LEU A 415 11.03 3.90 -18.39
N LYS A 416 9.84 4.30 -18.84
CA LYS A 416 8.74 3.38 -19.15
C LYS A 416 8.39 3.51 -20.64
N PRO A 417 8.61 2.47 -21.47
CA PRO A 417 8.20 2.49 -22.87
C PRO A 417 6.75 2.96 -23.01
N ASP A 418 6.51 3.88 -23.96
CA ASP A 418 5.20 4.48 -24.28
C ASP A 418 4.56 5.34 -23.16
N ARG A 419 5.27 5.59 -22.06
CA ARG A 419 4.78 6.40 -20.93
C ARG A 419 5.75 7.47 -20.48
N GLY A 420 6.83 7.66 -21.23
CA GLY A 420 7.86 8.63 -20.93
C GLY A 420 8.80 8.19 -19.82
N ARG A 421 9.29 9.19 -19.08
CA ARG A 421 10.44 9.05 -18.20
C ARG A 421 10.21 9.83 -16.92
N VAL A 422 10.49 9.23 -15.78
CA VAL A 422 10.40 9.89 -14.48
C VAL A 422 11.77 9.97 -13.83
N LEU A 423 12.23 11.20 -13.57
CA LEU A 423 13.47 11.48 -12.87
C LEU A 423 13.17 11.78 -11.41
N HIS A 424 13.78 11.04 -10.49
CA HIS A 424 13.68 11.27 -9.06
C HIS A 424 14.97 11.92 -8.57
N TYR A 425 14.89 13.17 -8.13
CA TYR A 425 15.98 13.87 -7.46
C TYR A 425 15.69 13.97 -5.96
N VAL A 426 16.73 13.79 -5.15
CA VAL A 426 16.66 13.83 -3.68
C VAL A 426 17.74 14.75 -3.11
N ALA A 427 17.43 15.40 -2.00
CA ALA A 427 18.36 16.15 -1.18
C ALA A 427 18.26 15.64 0.27
N PRO A 428 18.99 14.56 0.61
CA PRO A 428 18.96 13.97 1.95
C PRO A 428 19.53 14.92 2.99
N ARG A 429 18.98 14.89 4.19
CA ARG A 429 19.46 15.60 5.37
C ARG A 429 19.39 14.72 6.61
N GLU A 430 20.23 15.06 7.58
CA GLU A 430 20.27 14.42 8.87
C GLU A 430 19.51 15.24 9.91
N LEU A 431 18.43 14.67 10.44
CA LEU A 431 17.70 15.20 11.58
C LEU A 431 18.23 14.56 12.86
N TRP A 432 18.74 15.39 13.76
CA TRP A 432 19.27 14.95 15.06
C TRP A 432 18.16 14.94 16.11
N LEU A 433 17.89 13.76 16.67
CA LEU A 433 16.91 13.57 17.73
C LEU A 433 17.49 13.98 19.09
N LYS A 434 17.35 15.26 19.45
CA LYS A 434 17.83 15.82 20.72
C LYS A 434 16.75 15.77 21.80
N GLY A 435 17.07 15.34 23.01
CA GLY A 435 16.16 15.42 24.17
C GLY A 435 16.13 14.15 25.00
N ASN A 436 16.05 14.32 26.32
CA ASN A 436 16.08 13.20 27.27
C ASN A 436 14.80 12.34 27.22
N ASP A 437 13.69 12.92 26.76
CA ASP A 437 12.40 12.28 26.52
C ASP A 437 12.46 11.18 25.45
N LEU A 438 13.50 11.17 24.62
CA LEU A 438 13.68 10.21 23.53
C LEU A 438 14.43 8.94 23.96
N GLY A 439 14.81 8.81 25.24
CA GLY A 439 15.38 7.60 25.82
C GLY A 439 16.55 7.04 25.01
N VAL A 440 16.43 5.78 24.56
CA VAL A 440 17.50 5.10 23.79
C VAL A 440 17.77 5.77 22.44
N ALA A 441 16.78 6.47 21.88
CA ALA A 441 16.86 7.23 20.64
C ALA A 441 17.42 8.66 20.84
N ALA A 442 17.75 9.07 22.06
CA ALA A 442 18.46 10.32 22.28
C ALA A 442 19.81 10.31 21.53
N ASP A 443 20.05 11.40 20.79
CA ASP A 443 21.17 11.61 19.88
C ASP A 443 21.21 10.66 18.67
N ALA A 444 20.13 9.92 18.42
CA ALA A 444 19.98 9.20 17.16
C ALA A 444 19.74 10.17 16.01
N ILE A 445 20.18 9.75 14.82
CA ILE A 445 20.02 10.50 13.60
C ILE A 445 18.97 9.80 12.74
N VAL A 446 18.08 10.61 12.18
CA VAL A 446 17.06 10.20 11.21
C VAL A 446 17.42 10.81 9.86
N ALA A 447 17.43 9.99 8.82
CA ALA A 447 17.52 10.51 7.46
C ALA A 447 16.15 11.05 7.05
N VAL A 448 16.09 12.32 6.65
CA VAL A 448 14.91 12.96 6.06
C VAL A 448 15.27 13.47 4.69
N THR A 449 14.34 13.44 3.74
CA THR A 449 14.67 13.69 2.33
C THR A 449 13.69 14.67 1.71
N ASP A 450 14.21 15.81 1.27
CA ASP A 450 13.49 16.61 0.28
C ASP A 450 13.63 15.95 -1.08
N ALA A 451 12.56 15.96 -1.87
CA ALA A 451 12.58 15.29 -3.15
C ALA A 451 11.74 16.01 -4.19
N VAL A 452 12.12 15.79 -5.44
CA VAL A 452 11.34 16.17 -6.61
C VAL A 452 11.31 15.03 -7.62
N ALA A 453 10.10 14.64 -8.03
CA ALA A 453 9.86 13.72 -9.13
C ALA A 453 9.48 14.54 -10.36
N ILE A 454 10.15 14.32 -11.49
CA ILE A 454 9.94 15.06 -12.75
C ILE A 454 9.51 14.06 -13.81
N ASN A 455 8.27 14.19 -14.28
CA ASN A 455 7.70 13.37 -15.33
C ASN A 455 7.88 14.06 -16.69
N LEU A 456 8.43 13.31 -17.65
CA LEU A 456 8.74 13.74 -19.01
C LEU A 456 8.04 12.80 -20.00
N ASP A 457 7.61 13.33 -21.15
CA ASP A 457 7.25 12.48 -22.28
C ASP A 457 8.49 11.96 -23.04
N ASP A 458 8.27 11.15 -24.08
CA ASP A 458 9.33 10.58 -24.91
C ASP A 458 10.15 11.65 -25.67
N ALA A 459 9.59 12.84 -25.86
CA ALA A 459 10.28 13.97 -26.47
C ALA A 459 11.13 14.78 -25.45
N GLY A 460 11.07 14.44 -24.16
CA GLY A 460 11.71 15.17 -23.06
C GLY A 460 10.93 16.40 -22.60
N GLN A 461 9.67 16.54 -23.02
CA GLN A 461 8.79 17.61 -22.57
C GLN A 461 8.36 17.31 -21.13
N MET A 462 8.60 18.25 -20.21
CA MET A 462 8.07 18.12 -18.85
C MET A 462 6.56 18.11 -18.89
N LEU A 463 5.99 17.08 -18.28
CA LEU A 463 4.57 16.91 -18.07
C LEU A 463 4.24 17.36 -16.64
N SER A 464 4.82 16.77 -15.59
CA SER A 464 4.66 17.26 -14.20
C SER A 464 5.98 17.33 -13.48
N ALA A 465 6.00 18.11 -12.42
CA ALA A 465 6.88 17.88 -11.29
C ALA A 465 6.08 17.82 -9.98
N HIS A 466 6.43 16.87 -9.14
CA HIS A 466 5.94 16.77 -7.76
C HIS A 466 7.11 17.03 -6.83
N GLN A 467 6.99 18.02 -5.97
CA GLN A 467 7.97 18.35 -4.96
C GLN A 467 7.39 18.08 -3.59
N TYR A 468 8.22 17.46 -2.75
CA TYR A 468 7.97 17.30 -1.34
C TYR A 468 9.13 17.92 -0.54
N THR A 469 8.78 18.74 0.45
CA THR A 469 9.75 19.41 1.31
C THR A 469 9.53 19.05 2.77
N VAL A 470 10.62 18.70 3.45
CA VAL A 470 10.65 18.45 4.88
C VAL A 470 10.73 19.80 5.60
N ASP A 471 9.61 20.22 6.19
CA ASP A 471 9.52 21.44 6.98
C ASP A 471 9.64 21.18 8.50
N ARG A 472 9.61 22.25 9.31
CA ARG A 472 9.71 22.13 10.77
C ARG A 472 8.54 21.36 11.40
N ALA A 473 7.35 21.42 10.81
CA ALA A 473 6.19 20.67 11.31
C ALA A 473 6.42 19.18 11.10
N HIS A 474 6.98 18.80 9.94
CA HIS A 474 7.41 17.45 9.66
C HIS A 474 8.47 16.94 10.65
N GLU A 475 9.54 17.72 10.88
CA GLU A 475 10.59 17.34 11.86
C GLU A 475 10.01 17.15 13.27
N THR A 476 9.06 18.01 13.65
CA THR A 476 8.35 17.92 14.93
C THR A 476 7.52 16.64 15.02
N ARG A 477 6.79 16.27 13.96
CA ARG A 477 6.01 15.02 13.90
C ARG A 477 6.88 13.78 13.99
N ILE A 478 8.04 13.76 13.33
CA ILE A 478 9.02 12.66 13.47
C ILE A 478 9.43 12.54 14.94
N ARG A 479 9.85 13.65 15.56
CA ARG A 479 10.28 13.65 16.97
C ARG A 479 9.17 13.12 17.89
N ASN A 480 7.95 13.62 17.72
CA ASN A 480 6.79 13.23 18.53
C ASN A 480 6.44 11.76 18.34
N HIS A 481 6.49 11.26 17.09
CA HIS A 481 6.31 9.85 16.79
C HIS A 481 7.35 8.98 17.50
N VAL A 482 8.63 9.35 17.44
CA VAL A 482 9.70 8.61 18.15
C VAL A 482 9.49 8.64 19.66
N ALA A 483 9.12 9.78 20.25
CA ALA A 483 8.79 9.87 21.67
C ALA A 483 7.66 8.91 22.05
N ASN A 484 6.59 8.84 21.24
CA ASN A 484 5.48 7.91 21.42
C ASN A 484 5.92 6.44 21.31
N LEU A 485 6.81 6.10 20.37
CA LEU A 485 7.37 4.75 20.24
C LEU A 485 8.17 4.37 21.49
N ILE A 486 9.00 5.28 22.02
CA ILE A 486 9.80 5.08 23.23
C ILE A 486 8.90 4.89 24.44
N GLN A 487 7.90 5.76 24.64
CA GLN A 487 6.94 5.66 25.74
C GLN A 487 6.20 4.30 25.74
N ARG A 488 5.93 3.75 24.55
CA ARG A 488 5.26 2.46 24.37
C ARG A 488 6.21 1.25 24.41
N GLY A 489 7.51 1.47 24.61
CA GLY A 489 8.51 0.39 24.61
C GLY A 489 8.69 -0.28 23.26
N ARG A 490 8.40 0.41 22.15
CA ARG A 490 8.38 -0.13 20.77
C ARG A 490 9.72 0.00 20.04
N VAL A 491 10.77 0.43 20.72
CA VAL A 491 12.11 0.61 20.17
C VAL A 491 13.10 -0.27 20.93
N TYR A 492 13.75 -1.19 20.22
CA TYR A 492 14.83 -2.00 20.75
C TYR A 492 16.15 -1.21 20.77
N ALA A 493 16.97 -1.40 21.80
CA ALA A 493 18.29 -0.77 21.90
C ALA A 493 19.37 -1.81 21.59
N ALA A 494 19.89 -1.76 20.36
CA ALA A 494 20.93 -2.67 19.93
C ALA A 494 22.29 -2.24 20.51
N THR A 495 23.15 -3.21 20.73
CA THR A 495 24.56 -2.99 21.04
C THR A 495 25.36 -2.73 19.75
N GLN A 496 26.50 -2.04 19.85
CA GLN A 496 27.32 -1.74 18.68
C GLN A 496 27.87 -3.04 18.07
N GLY A 497 27.65 -3.23 16.77
CA GLY A 497 28.02 -4.47 16.06
C GLY A 497 27.01 -5.62 16.19
N GLU A 498 25.90 -5.43 16.92
CA GLU A 498 24.84 -6.43 17.00
C GLU A 498 24.16 -6.61 15.63
N ARG A 499 24.08 -7.86 15.18
CA ARG A 499 23.26 -8.22 14.03
C ARG A 499 21.81 -8.36 14.48
N ILE A 500 20.94 -7.51 13.95
CA ILE A 500 19.52 -7.54 14.26
C ILE A 500 18.85 -8.72 13.56
N ASP A 501 18.08 -9.47 14.35
CA ASP A 501 17.18 -10.51 13.88
C ASP A 501 15.72 -10.01 13.98
N PRO A 502 15.00 -9.82 12.86
CA PRO A 502 13.61 -9.41 12.86
C PRO A 502 12.69 -10.34 13.70
N ALA A 503 13.00 -11.63 13.81
CA ALA A 503 12.22 -12.55 14.62
C ALA A 503 12.29 -12.20 16.13
N VAL A 504 13.46 -11.76 16.60
CA VAL A 504 13.65 -11.31 18.00
C VAL A 504 12.89 -10.00 18.25
N LEU A 505 12.97 -9.06 17.31
CA LEU A 505 12.21 -7.81 17.37
C LEU A 505 10.71 -8.07 17.39
N MET A 506 10.25 -9.04 16.60
CA MET A 506 8.85 -9.46 16.54
C MET A 506 8.39 -10.01 17.90
N GLU A 507 9.13 -10.96 18.49
CA GLU A 507 8.82 -11.52 19.81
C GLU A 507 8.71 -10.43 20.88
N ARG A 508 9.61 -9.44 20.83
CA ARG A 508 9.63 -8.28 21.74
C ARG A 508 8.57 -7.22 21.43
N LYS A 509 7.86 -7.34 20.30
CA LYS A 509 6.91 -6.33 19.79
C LYS A 509 7.57 -4.96 19.55
N GLN A 510 8.81 -4.95 19.10
CA GLN A 510 9.63 -3.76 18.87
C GLN A 510 9.94 -3.61 17.38
N PRO A 511 9.03 -3.00 16.58
CA PRO A 511 9.22 -2.87 15.14
C PRO A 511 10.38 -1.95 14.75
N TYR A 512 10.87 -1.12 15.69
CA TYR A 512 12.02 -0.26 15.48
C TYR A 512 13.17 -0.65 16.39
N TYR A 513 14.38 -0.32 15.98
CA TYR A 513 15.56 -0.43 16.81
C TYR A 513 16.47 0.78 16.61
N VAL A 514 17.21 1.13 17.67
CA VAL A 514 18.37 2.03 17.58
C VAL A 514 19.60 1.16 17.44
N GLY A 515 20.25 1.25 16.28
CA GLY A 515 21.55 0.65 16.01
C GLY A 515 22.62 1.72 15.79
N PHE A 516 23.80 1.28 15.36
CA PHE A 516 24.93 2.15 15.08
C PHE A 516 25.35 2.00 13.61
N ASP A 517 25.66 3.11 12.95
CA ASP A 517 26.29 3.06 11.63
C ASP A 517 27.81 2.78 11.72
N GLU A 518 28.48 2.71 10.57
CA GLU A 518 29.92 2.45 10.48
C GLU A 518 30.79 3.50 11.20
N SER A 519 30.27 4.72 11.38
CA SER A 519 30.94 5.80 12.11
C SER A 519 30.67 5.76 13.62
N GLY A 520 29.86 4.81 14.10
CA GLY A 520 29.45 4.69 15.49
C GLY A 520 28.35 5.68 15.90
N GLN A 521 27.67 6.32 14.95
CA GLN A 521 26.54 7.20 15.24
C GLN A 521 25.25 6.39 15.35
N LYS A 522 24.39 6.77 16.30
CA LYS A 522 23.09 6.12 16.50
C LYS A 522 22.16 6.38 15.32
N ARG A 523 21.52 5.32 14.82
CA ARG A 523 20.47 5.38 13.79
C ARG A 523 19.26 4.62 14.28
N ILE A 524 18.07 5.21 14.12
CA ILE A 524 16.82 4.48 14.31
C ILE A 524 16.39 3.89 12.96
N ARG A 525 15.99 2.61 12.95
CA ARG A 525 15.61 1.85 11.75
C ARG A 525 14.41 0.95 12.03
N ARG A 526 13.70 0.56 10.98
CA ARG A 526 12.58 -0.39 11.06
C ARG A 526 13.07 -1.81 10.79
N GLY A 527 12.61 -2.77 11.59
CA GLY A 527 12.91 -4.19 11.46
C GLY A 527 11.84 -5.01 10.74
N PHE A 528 10.55 -4.65 10.85
CA PHE A 528 9.43 -5.35 10.22
C PHE A 528 8.16 -4.46 10.13
N ILE A 529 7.18 -4.89 9.33
CA ILE A 529 5.81 -4.34 9.24
C ILE A 529 4.83 -5.50 9.48
N ALA A 530 3.83 -5.35 10.36
CA ALA A 530 2.98 -6.47 10.80
C ALA A 530 1.53 -6.07 11.04
N CYS A 531 0.59 -6.86 10.50
CA CYS A 531 -0.84 -6.58 10.30
C CYS A 531 -1.71 -6.20 11.53
N ALA A 532 -1.30 -6.59 12.74
CA ALA A 532 -1.86 -6.09 14.00
C ALA A 532 -1.23 -6.85 15.18
N ARG A 533 -0.68 -6.13 16.16
CA ARG A 533 -0.50 -6.67 17.52
C ARG A 533 -0.93 -5.64 18.57
N HIS A 534 -2.09 -5.92 19.17
CA HIS A 534 -2.61 -5.22 20.36
C HIS A 534 -1.80 -5.57 21.61
#